data_AF-A0A7L4P621-F1
#
_entry.id   AF-A0A7L4P621-F1
#
_cell.length_a   1.000
_cell.length_b   1.000
_cell.length_c   1.000
_cell.angle_alpha   90.00
_cell.angle_beta   90.00
_cell.angle_gamma   90.00
#
_symmetry.space_group_name_H-M   'P 1'
#
loop_
_entity.id
_entity.type
_entity.pdbx_description
1 polymer ?
#
loop_
_entity_poly.entity_id
_entity_poly.type
_entity_poly.pdbx_seq_one_letter_code
_entity_poly.pdbx_strand_id
1 'polypeptide(L)'
;MEKNNLKSKKFLFFAVLTIVLTLSLGTVSAANIDVNPGDSIQSAVDSAVDGDTIIVHDNAGSAYTYNENIKIKDINGLSIISDGTVIVSATGGSAKNDKPVFQVDKKADNIVINGFSITGATKSSGVEVKNKDSTSIFIINNLIYGNEVGVTIKDGTATIKDNKIYGNKKNGVNLEKKEASAEITNNKIYDNGENGINVQSGKATIKDNEIFGNKKKNGVNVDGKEASAEITNNKIYDNGENGINVKDGTATILYNDIYSNTKDGIKVEKKKADDKIIGNNIHNNGKNGINVKDANPVISHNRIVGNTEYGILWDSDANGVAINNWWGDNSGPALPNDVNVKKKGTLDVTKWLVLKIYANPTSIMVGQSSTITADLTYNNFDELTYLAPDFYHVPNNIPVVFNTDIGILGSTTITKYTLNGIATASLLGNIPGIAHVTATVDRYTTSPHAIVNILAASSETVNAAGTIGMQPTGLPLGLLALAVLLIIGGIFPLRK
;
A
#
# COMPACT_ATOMS: atom_id res chain seq x y z
N MET A 1 5.54 -17.13 -44.38
CA MET A 1 5.93 -18.08 -43.34
C MET A 1 5.32 -17.56 -42.05
N GLU A 2 4.00 -17.73 -41.93
CA GLU A 2 3.35 -18.77 -41.11
C GLU A 2 3.29 -18.31 -39.65
N LYS A 3 2.19 -17.71 -39.17
CA LYS A 3 0.91 -18.38 -38.84
C LYS A 3 1.15 -19.79 -38.30
N ASN A 4 1.44 -19.90 -37.00
CA ASN A 4 0.96 -20.95 -36.10
C ASN A 4 1.61 -20.77 -34.72
N ASN A 5 0.91 -20.11 -33.79
CA ASN A 5 1.12 -20.32 -32.35
C ASN A 5 -0.07 -19.79 -31.53
N LEU A 6 -1.28 -20.16 -31.95
CA LEU A 6 -2.52 -19.86 -31.25
C LEU A 6 -3.17 -21.18 -30.79
N LYS A 7 -2.47 -21.97 -29.95
CA LYS A 7 -3.00 -23.17 -29.28
C LYS A 7 -2.03 -23.67 -28.19
N SER A 8 -1.89 -22.94 -27.07
CA SER A 8 -1.36 -23.52 -25.82
C SER A 8 -1.60 -22.68 -24.53
N LYS A 9 -2.58 -21.76 -24.50
CA LYS A 9 -2.93 -21.02 -23.27
C LYS A 9 -4.18 -21.59 -22.59
N LYS A 10 -4.15 -22.87 -22.23
CA LYS A 10 -5.05 -23.46 -21.24
C LYS A 10 -4.19 -24.31 -20.31
N PHE A 11 -4.46 -24.24 -19.01
CA PHE A 11 -3.75 -24.85 -17.88
C PHE A 11 -2.52 -24.12 -17.35
N LEU A 12 -2.76 -23.16 -16.44
CA LEU A 12 -2.01 -23.09 -15.18
C LEU A 12 -2.75 -22.17 -14.20
N PHE A 13 -3.68 -22.73 -13.41
CA PHE A 13 -4.20 -22.06 -12.21
C PHE A 13 -4.76 -23.12 -11.27
N PHE A 14 -3.88 -23.75 -10.48
CA PHE A 14 -4.25 -24.45 -9.26
C PHE A 14 -3.03 -24.42 -8.32
N ALA A 15 -3.10 -23.55 -7.33
CA ALA A 15 -2.29 -23.64 -6.12
C ALA A 15 -3.20 -23.22 -4.97
N VAL A 16 -3.94 -24.19 -4.42
CA VAL A 16 -4.72 -24.02 -3.20
C VAL A 16 -4.24 -25.06 -2.19
N LEU A 17 -3.58 -24.52 -1.15
CA LEU A 17 -3.60 -24.92 0.26
C LEU A 17 -3.47 -26.42 0.60
N THR A 18 -2.26 -26.81 1.03
CA THR A 18 -2.02 -28.05 1.80
C THR A 18 -2.27 -27.80 3.29
N ILE A 19 -3.21 -28.52 3.90
CA ILE A 19 -3.37 -28.65 5.36
C ILE A 19 -3.22 -30.13 5.76
N VAL A 20 -2.54 -30.32 6.89
CA VAL A 20 -1.99 -31.55 7.47
C VAL A 20 -3.05 -32.60 7.86
N LEU A 21 -2.71 -33.87 7.62
CA LEU A 21 -3.47 -35.09 7.90
C LEU A 21 -3.23 -35.61 9.33
N THR A 22 -4.28 -35.97 10.09
CA THR A 22 -4.31 -37.19 10.94
C THR A 22 -5.74 -37.67 11.28
N LEU A 23 -6.04 -38.87 10.77
CA LEU A 23 -6.84 -40.00 11.30
C LEU A 23 -8.34 -39.89 11.65
N SER A 24 -9.13 -40.19 10.61
CA SER A 24 -10.24 -41.17 10.51
C SER A 24 -11.38 -41.20 11.55
N LEU A 25 -12.57 -40.80 11.09
CA LEU A 25 -13.81 -41.60 11.09
C LEU A 25 -14.71 -41.08 9.94
N GLY A 26 -14.93 -41.91 8.91
CA GLY A 26 -15.87 -41.65 7.80
C GLY A 26 -15.63 -40.38 6.98
N THR A 27 -14.65 -40.38 6.07
CA THR A 27 -14.48 -39.26 5.13
C THR A 27 -15.59 -39.27 4.10
N VAL A 28 -16.59 -38.40 4.26
CA VAL A 28 -17.36 -37.91 3.13
C VAL A 28 -16.34 -37.19 2.25
N SER A 29 -16.10 -37.68 1.03
CA SER A 29 -15.20 -37.02 0.09
C SER A 29 -15.84 -35.70 -0.31
N ALA A 30 -15.14 -34.58 -0.12
CA ALA A 30 -15.50 -33.31 -0.72
C ALA A 30 -15.76 -33.50 -2.22
N ALA A 31 -16.92 -33.06 -2.69
CA ALA A 31 -17.35 -33.16 -4.08
C ALA A 31 -17.37 -31.78 -4.75
N ASN A 32 -17.25 -31.77 -6.07
CA ASN A 32 -17.54 -30.60 -6.88
C ASN A 32 -18.99 -30.68 -7.36
N ILE A 33 -19.76 -29.61 -7.13
CA ILE A 33 -21.15 -29.45 -7.56
C ILE A 33 -21.21 -28.31 -8.57
N ASP A 34 -21.50 -28.63 -9.83
CA ASP A 34 -21.65 -27.64 -10.89
C ASP A 34 -23.05 -27.02 -10.89
N VAL A 35 -23.11 -25.70 -10.96
CA VAL A 35 -24.34 -24.91 -11.13
C VAL A 35 -24.25 -24.18 -12.47
N ASN A 36 -25.01 -24.62 -13.46
CA ASN A 36 -25.02 -24.04 -14.80
C ASN A 36 -26.12 -22.96 -14.93
N PRO A 37 -26.10 -22.15 -16.01
CA PRO A 37 -27.19 -21.23 -16.30
C PRO A 37 -28.57 -21.90 -16.29
N GLY A 38 -29.44 -21.45 -15.37
CA GLY A 38 -30.80 -21.96 -15.20
C GLY A 38 -30.97 -22.86 -13.97
N ASP A 39 -29.86 -23.39 -13.43
CA ASP A 39 -29.84 -24.08 -12.15
C ASP A 39 -29.95 -23.08 -10.99
N SER A 40 -30.25 -23.58 -9.78
CA SER A 40 -30.31 -22.77 -8.56
C SER A 40 -29.04 -22.99 -7.72
N ILE A 41 -28.37 -21.88 -7.38
CA ILE A 41 -27.26 -21.90 -6.43
C ILE A 41 -27.77 -22.37 -5.05
N GLN A 42 -28.94 -21.89 -4.60
CA GLN A 42 -29.49 -22.30 -3.32
C GLN A 42 -29.77 -23.81 -3.26
N SER A 43 -30.27 -24.41 -4.35
CA SER A 43 -30.53 -25.87 -4.39
C SER A 43 -29.23 -26.68 -4.27
N ALA A 44 -28.13 -26.19 -4.85
CA ALA A 44 -26.81 -26.78 -4.68
C ALA A 44 -26.31 -26.64 -3.23
N VAL A 45 -26.50 -25.47 -2.60
CA VAL A 45 -26.18 -25.25 -1.17
C VAL A 45 -26.99 -26.19 -0.26
N ASP A 46 -28.29 -26.37 -0.53
CA ASP A 46 -29.17 -27.23 0.26
C ASP A 46 -28.81 -28.73 0.15
N SER A 47 -28.15 -29.12 -0.95
CA SER A 47 -27.75 -30.51 -1.22
C SER A 47 -26.30 -30.81 -0.84
N ALA A 48 -25.50 -29.77 -0.58
CA ALA A 48 -24.09 -29.90 -0.25
C ALA A 48 -23.88 -30.52 1.13
N VAL A 49 -22.72 -31.15 1.30
CA VAL A 49 -22.23 -31.69 2.57
C VAL A 49 -20.90 -31.03 2.95
N ASP A 50 -20.46 -31.27 4.19
CA ASP A 50 -19.25 -30.64 4.72
C ASP A 50 -18.03 -30.85 3.79
N GLY A 51 -17.37 -29.76 3.45
CA GLY A 51 -16.18 -29.74 2.59
C GLY A 51 -16.43 -29.61 1.08
N ASP A 52 -17.69 -29.64 0.62
CA ASP A 52 -18.00 -29.54 -0.81
C ASP A 52 -17.57 -28.20 -1.44
N THR A 53 -17.39 -28.23 -2.77
CA THR A 53 -17.16 -27.04 -3.59
C THR A 53 -18.27 -26.90 -4.62
N ILE A 54 -19.02 -25.80 -4.55
CA ILE A 54 -20.01 -25.40 -5.56
C ILE A 54 -19.31 -24.49 -6.58
N ILE A 55 -19.28 -24.93 -7.83
CA ILE A 55 -18.73 -24.20 -8.97
C ILE A 55 -19.90 -23.61 -9.76
N VAL A 56 -20.03 -22.29 -9.73
CA VAL A 56 -21.11 -21.58 -10.41
C VAL A 56 -20.60 -21.03 -11.72
N HIS A 57 -21.22 -21.43 -12.82
CA HIS A 57 -20.75 -21.12 -14.17
C HIS A 57 -21.43 -19.88 -14.76
N ASP A 58 -20.66 -19.13 -15.54
CA ASP A 58 -21.24 -18.14 -16.46
C ASP A 58 -21.88 -18.82 -17.69
N ASN A 59 -22.40 -18.01 -18.61
CA ASN A 59 -23.01 -18.54 -19.84
C ASN A 59 -21.97 -18.68 -20.95
N ALA A 60 -21.13 -19.72 -20.85
CA ALA A 60 -20.11 -20.08 -21.83
C ALA A 60 -19.17 -18.91 -22.19
N GLY A 61 -18.68 -18.20 -21.18
CA GLY A 61 -17.81 -17.02 -21.28
C GLY A 61 -18.54 -15.69 -21.38
N SER A 62 -19.87 -15.69 -21.33
CA SER A 62 -20.69 -14.47 -21.23
C SER A 62 -21.26 -14.33 -19.83
N ALA A 63 -21.34 -13.09 -19.34
CA ALA A 63 -21.88 -12.82 -18.00
C ALA A 63 -23.29 -13.41 -17.82
N TYR A 64 -23.54 -14.06 -16.69
CA TYR A 64 -24.85 -14.64 -16.35
C TYR A 64 -25.31 -14.22 -14.96
N THR A 65 -26.61 -13.92 -14.83
CA THR A 65 -27.20 -13.43 -13.58
C THR A 65 -28.10 -14.49 -12.94
N TYR A 66 -27.70 -14.94 -11.76
CA TYR A 66 -28.52 -15.72 -10.84
C TYR A 66 -29.31 -14.74 -9.96
N ASN A 67 -30.63 -14.73 -10.13
CA ASN A 67 -31.51 -13.93 -9.28
C ASN A 67 -31.93 -14.76 -8.09
N GLU A 68 -31.13 -14.74 -7.02
CA GLU A 68 -31.30 -15.58 -5.82
C GLU A 68 -30.85 -14.83 -4.56
N ASN A 69 -31.35 -15.29 -3.41
CA ASN A 69 -30.80 -14.96 -2.09
C ASN A 69 -30.30 -16.26 -1.46
N ILE A 70 -28.99 -16.38 -1.31
CA ILE A 70 -28.30 -17.58 -0.89
C ILE A 70 -28.14 -17.59 0.62
N LYS A 71 -28.63 -18.64 1.26
CA LYS A 71 -28.53 -18.86 2.70
C LYS A 71 -27.71 -20.12 2.97
N ILE A 72 -26.62 -19.94 3.70
CA ILE A 72 -25.67 -20.98 4.08
C ILE A 72 -25.81 -21.19 5.59
N LYS A 73 -26.14 -22.42 6.00
CA LYS A 73 -26.39 -22.79 7.41
C LYS A 73 -26.11 -24.27 7.59
N ASP A 74 -25.85 -24.68 8.84
CA ASP A 74 -25.71 -26.10 9.19
C ASP A 74 -24.68 -26.88 8.32
N ILE A 75 -23.60 -26.23 7.88
CA ILE A 75 -22.57 -26.81 6.99
C ILE A 75 -21.19 -26.23 7.27
N ASN A 76 -20.14 -27.04 7.24
CA ASN A 76 -18.77 -26.58 7.41
C ASN A 76 -17.91 -26.84 6.18
N GLY A 77 -16.99 -25.93 5.85
CA GLY A 77 -16.04 -26.17 4.77
C GLY A 77 -16.60 -26.00 3.36
N LEU A 78 -17.78 -25.40 3.21
CA LEU A 78 -18.38 -25.17 1.90
C LEU A 78 -17.66 -24.04 1.16
N SER A 79 -17.17 -24.33 -0.05
CA SER A 79 -16.66 -23.31 -0.97
C SER A 79 -17.66 -23.04 -2.08
N ILE A 80 -18.04 -21.78 -2.28
CA ILE A 80 -18.87 -21.33 -3.41
C ILE A 80 -17.99 -20.42 -4.26
N ILE A 81 -17.72 -20.83 -5.49
CA ILE A 81 -16.78 -20.16 -6.38
C ILE A 81 -17.41 -19.88 -7.74
N SER A 82 -17.12 -18.71 -8.31
CA SER A 82 -17.49 -18.42 -9.69
C SER A 82 -16.47 -19.00 -10.67
N ASP A 83 -16.95 -19.66 -11.73
CA ASP A 83 -16.20 -19.93 -12.95
C ASP A 83 -16.69 -18.99 -14.06
N GLY A 84 -15.87 -18.01 -14.41
CA GLY A 84 -16.22 -16.95 -15.35
C GLY A 84 -16.93 -15.74 -14.70
N THR A 85 -17.71 -15.01 -15.50
CA THR A 85 -18.37 -13.77 -15.04
C THR A 85 -19.76 -14.05 -14.47
N VAL A 86 -19.84 -14.35 -13.17
CA VAL A 86 -21.11 -14.65 -12.50
C VAL A 86 -21.61 -13.47 -11.68
N ILE A 87 -22.88 -13.10 -11.90
CA ILE A 87 -23.61 -12.09 -11.14
C ILE A 87 -24.65 -12.80 -10.26
N VAL A 88 -24.64 -12.53 -8.96
CA VAL A 88 -25.70 -12.94 -8.03
C VAL A 88 -26.44 -11.70 -7.56
N SER A 89 -27.72 -11.63 -7.87
CA SER A 89 -28.59 -10.48 -7.59
C SER A 89 -29.75 -10.88 -6.69
N ALA A 90 -29.98 -10.14 -5.60
CA ALA A 90 -31.10 -10.42 -4.69
C ALA A 90 -32.47 -10.44 -5.40
N THR A 91 -33.31 -11.41 -5.04
CA THR A 91 -34.69 -11.55 -5.56
C THR A 91 -35.66 -10.56 -4.90
N GLY A 92 -36.66 -10.09 -5.67
CA GLY A 92 -37.75 -9.26 -5.15
C GLY A 92 -37.82 -7.82 -5.69
N GLY A 93 -37.38 -7.60 -6.93
CA GLY A 93 -37.56 -6.37 -7.72
C GLY A 93 -37.53 -5.07 -6.93
N SER A 94 -36.34 -4.47 -6.73
CA SER A 94 -36.01 -3.11 -6.21
C SER A 94 -36.70 -2.59 -4.92
N ALA A 95 -37.99 -2.84 -4.69
CA ALA A 95 -38.81 -2.31 -3.60
C ALA A 95 -38.96 -3.28 -2.40
N LYS A 96 -38.72 -4.59 -2.55
CA LYS A 96 -38.89 -5.59 -1.48
C LYS A 96 -37.60 -6.31 -1.04
N ASN A 97 -36.42 -5.94 -1.53
CA ASN A 97 -35.17 -6.67 -1.28
C ASN A 97 -34.58 -6.40 0.12
N ASP A 98 -35.24 -6.90 1.16
CA ASP A 98 -34.84 -6.82 2.58
C ASP A 98 -33.91 -7.95 3.05
N LYS A 99 -33.61 -8.91 2.17
CA LYS A 99 -32.69 -10.03 2.41
C LYS A 99 -31.33 -9.79 1.76
N PRO A 100 -30.24 -10.28 2.38
CA PRO A 100 -28.91 -10.19 1.80
C PRO A 100 -28.77 -11.13 0.58
N VAL A 101 -27.82 -10.86 -0.31
CA VAL A 101 -27.57 -11.76 -1.47
C VAL A 101 -26.96 -13.07 -0.98
N PHE A 102 -25.95 -13.00 -0.11
CA PHE A 102 -25.41 -14.15 0.62
C PHE A 102 -25.60 -13.94 2.13
N GLN A 103 -26.16 -14.92 2.83
CA GLN A 103 -26.24 -14.97 4.29
C GLN A 103 -25.52 -16.21 4.80
N VAL A 104 -24.44 -16.01 5.56
CA VAL A 104 -23.86 -17.05 6.41
C VAL A 104 -24.55 -16.99 7.76
N ASP A 105 -25.39 -17.97 8.06
CA ASP A 105 -26.18 -18.05 9.29
C ASP A 105 -25.57 -19.10 10.25
N LYS A 106 -26.28 -19.35 11.35
CA LYS A 106 -25.87 -20.25 12.42
C LYS A 106 -25.33 -21.59 11.92
N LYS A 107 -24.28 -22.08 12.61
CA LYS A 107 -23.62 -23.37 12.37
C LYS A 107 -23.02 -23.52 10.97
N ALA A 108 -22.72 -22.40 10.31
CA ALA A 108 -21.88 -22.40 9.13
C ALA A 108 -20.51 -21.80 9.45
N ASP A 109 -19.44 -22.57 9.20
CA ASP A 109 -18.05 -22.13 9.41
C ASP A 109 -17.12 -22.68 8.31
N ASN A 110 -15.93 -22.10 8.17
CA ASN A 110 -15.01 -22.42 7.07
C ASN A 110 -15.68 -22.25 5.69
N ILE A 111 -16.40 -21.15 5.49
CA ILE A 111 -17.15 -20.88 4.25
C ILE A 111 -16.34 -19.98 3.34
N VAL A 112 -16.29 -20.29 2.04
CA VAL A 112 -15.65 -19.45 1.02
C VAL A 112 -16.69 -18.92 0.03
N ILE A 113 -16.69 -17.60 -0.20
CA ILE A 113 -17.47 -16.93 -1.25
C ILE A 113 -16.47 -16.18 -2.14
N ASN A 114 -16.25 -16.68 -3.35
CA ASN A 114 -15.13 -16.25 -4.20
C ASN A 114 -15.53 -15.90 -5.64
N GLY A 115 -15.17 -14.70 -6.08
CA GLY A 115 -15.16 -14.30 -7.50
C GLY A 115 -16.47 -13.73 -8.07
N PHE A 116 -17.50 -13.53 -7.26
CA PHE A 116 -18.82 -13.10 -7.73
C PHE A 116 -18.95 -11.58 -7.91
N SER A 117 -19.83 -11.17 -8.81
CA SER A 117 -20.47 -9.85 -8.76
C SER A 117 -21.75 -9.93 -7.92
N ILE A 118 -21.79 -9.26 -6.77
CA ILE A 118 -22.84 -9.39 -5.74
C ILE A 118 -23.63 -8.08 -5.65
N THR A 119 -24.92 -8.11 -6.00
CA THR A 119 -25.74 -6.88 -6.14
C THR A 119 -27.22 -7.05 -5.81
N GLY A 120 -27.97 -5.94 -5.88
CA GLY A 120 -29.44 -5.94 -5.85
C GLY A 120 -30.08 -5.97 -4.46
N ALA A 121 -29.34 -6.15 -3.36
CA ALA A 121 -29.90 -6.12 -2.00
C ALA A 121 -30.17 -4.67 -1.53
N THR A 122 -31.13 -3.99 -2.15
CA THR A 122 -31.36 -2.52 -2.00
C THR A 122 -31.80 -2.07 -0.60
N LYS A 123 -32.23 -3.00 0.26
CA LYS A 123 -32.59 -2.77 1.67
C LYS A 123 -31.88 -3.77 2.62
N SER A 124 -30.75 -4.32 2.17
CA SER A 124 -29.98 -5.30 2.94
C SER A 124 -28.51 -5.32 2.49
N SER A 125 -27.76 -6.34 2.91
CA SER A 125 -26.33 -6.45 2.58
C SER A 125 -26.08 -7.26 1.31
N GLY A 126 -25.01 -6.96 0.56
CA GLY A 126 -24.51 -7.90 -0.44
C GLY A 126 -24.17 -9.24 0.22
N VAL A 127 -23.32 -9.20 1.25
CA VAL A 127 -23.01 -10.36 2.09
C VAL A 127 -23.31 -10.03 3.55
N GLU A 128 -24.02 -10.92 4.26
CA GLU A 128 -24.24 -10.84 5.71
C GLU A 128 -23.66 -12.08 6.40
N VAL A 129 -22.78 -11.86 7.39
CA VAL A 129 -22.33 -12.91 8.32
C VAL A 129 -23.07 -12.72 9.64
N LYS A 130 -23.83 -13.74 10.02
CA LYS A 130 -24.68 -13.77 11.21
C LYS A 130 -24.50 -15.11 11.92
N ASN A 131 -23.26 -15.35 12.34
CA ASN A 131 -22.90 -16.52 13.10
C ASN A 131 -21.85 -16.13 14.14
N LYS A 132 -22.28 -15.76 15.34
CA LYS A 132 -21.40 -15.47 16.48
C LYS A 132 -20.32 -16.52 16.78
N ASP A 133 -20.54 -17.77 16.38
CA ASP A 133 -19.63 -18.90 16.65
C ASP A 133 -18.69 -19.16 15.45
N SER A 134 -18.81 -18.39 14.36
CA SER A 134 -17.93 -18.51 13.20
C SER A 134 -16.51 -18.03 13.49
N THR A 135 -15.55 -18.76 12.96
CA THR A 135 -14.12 -18.46 13.09
C THR A 135 -13.48 -18.15 11.74
N SER A 136 -14.02 -18.69 10.65
CA SER A 136 -13.36 -18.73 9.34
C SER A 136 -14.37 -18.53 8.20
N ILE A 137 -14.82 -17.30 7.98
CA ILE A 137 -15.64 -16.95 6.80
C ILE A 137 -14.79 -16.13 5.84
N PHE A 138 -14.68 -16.56 4.58
CA PHE A 138 -13.81 -15.94 3.58
C PHE A 138 -14.64 -15.32 2.46
N ILE A 139 -14.57 -13.99 2.32
CA ILE A 139 -15.22 -13.22 1.26
C ILE A 139 -14.10 -12.66 0.39
N ILE A 140 -13.83 -13.27 -0.77
CA ILE A 140 -12.60 -13.04 -1.53
C ILE A 140 -12.88 -12.74 -3.01
N ASN A 141 -12.13 -11.82 -3.62
CA ASN A 141 -12.18 -11.51 -5.06
C ASN A 141 -13.55 -11.12 -5.62
N ASN A 142 -14.46 -10.60 -4.80
CA ASN A 142 -15.81 -10.24 -5.23
C ASN A 142 -15.89 -8.78 -5.68
N LEU A 143 -16.85 -8.49 -6.56
CA LEU A 143 -17.33 -7.14 -6.88
C LEU A 143 -18.66 -6.93 -6.14
N ILE A 144 -18.69 -6.11 -5.10
CA ILE A 144 -19.87 -5.97 -4.22
C ILE A 144 -20.43 -4.55 -4.33
N TYR A 145 -21.59 -4.40 -5.00
CA TYR A 145 -22.12 -3.09 -5.36
C TYR A 145 -23.65 -3.03 -5.45
N GLY A 146 -24.22 -1.83 -5.37
CA GLY A 146 -25.66 -1.63 -5.55
C GLY A 146 -26.54 -2.21 -4.44
N ASN A 147 -25.97 -2.49 -3.27
CA ASN A 147 -26.69 -2.97 -2.08
C ASN A 147 -26.95 -1.82 -1.09
N GLU A 148 -27.70 -2.06 -0.01
CA GLU A 148 -27.78 -1.07 1.08
C GLU A 148 -26.43 -0.96 1.80
N VAL A 149 -25.84 -2.10 2.15
CA VAL A 149 -24.47 -2.23 2.67
C VAL A 149 -23.74 -3.26 1.83
N GLY A 150 -22.44 -3.08 1.55
CA GLY A 150 -21.68 -4.08 0.80
C GLY A 150 -21.57 -5.40 1.58
N VAL A 151 -20.85 -5.37 2.70
CA VAL A 151 -20.66 -6.52 3.60
C VAL A 151 -21.04 -6.12 5.02
N THR A 152 -21.88 -6.92 5.68
CA THR A 152 -22.18 -6.77 7.11
C THR A 152 -21.71 -7.99 7.88
N ILE A 153 -20.84 -7.77 8.87
CA ILE A 153 -20.55 -8.75 9.92
C ILE A 153 -21.42 -8.37 11.11
N LYS A 154 -22.54 -9.08 11.25
CA LYS A 154 -23.52 -8.80 12.28
C LYS A 154 -23.03 -9.30 13.63
N ASP A 155 -22.64 -10.56 13.66
CA ASP A 155 -21.95 -11.26 14.74
C ASP A 155 -21.13 -12.39 14.10
N GLY A 156 -19.91 -12.65 14.60
CA GLY A 156 -19.01 -13.64 14.02
C GLY A 156 -17.72 -13.07 13.45
N THR A 157 -16.92 -13.93 12.81
CA THR A 157 -15.59 -13.59 12.30
C THR A 157 -15.51 -13.78 10.78
N ALA A 158 -14.93 -12.82 10.06
CA ALA A 158 -14.71 -12.95 8.62
C ALA A 158 -13.38 -12.34 8.15
N THR A 159 -12.81 -12.92 7.09
CA THR A 159 -11.76 -12.34 6.28
C THR A 159 -12.37 -11.80 4.98
N ILE A 160 -12.24 -10.49 4.78
CA ILE A 160 -12.70 -9.77 3.59
C ILE A 160 -11.44 -9.35 2.83
N LYS A 161 -11.15 -10.03 1.71
CA LYS A 161 -9.87 -9.89 1.03
C LYS A 161 -9.97 -9.73 -0.49
N ASP A 162 -9.14 -8.87 -1.08
CA ASP A 162 -9.02 -8.70 -2.53
C ASP A 162 -10.36 -8.34 -3.23
N ASN A 163 -11.32 -7.74 -2.52
CA ASN A 163 -12.62 -7.35 -3.08
C ASN A 163 -12.61 -5.91 -3.60
N LYS A 164 -13.55 -5.61 -4.50
CA LYS A 164 -13.97 -4.23 -4.82
C LYS A 164 -15.37 -4.01 -4.26
N ILE A 165 -15.50 -3.14 -3.27
CA ILE A 165 -16.75 -2.87 -2.55
C ILE A 165 -17.15 -1.41 -2.79
N TYR A 166 -18.15 -1.20 -3.65
CA TYR A 166 -18.41 0.15 -4.16
C TYR A 166 -19.86 0.44 -4.49
N GLY A 167 -20.22 1.73 -4.53
CA GLY A 167 -21.55 2.16 -4.96
C GLY A 167 -22.70 1.58 -4.12
N ASN A 168 -22.46 1.17 -2.88
CA ASN A 168 -23.50 0.76 -1.95
C ASN A 168 -24.15 2.00 -1.32
N LYS A 169 -25.44 1.92 -0.99
CA LYS A 169 -26.24 3.08 -0.54
C LYS A 169 -25.75 3.68 0.77
N LYS A 170 -25.27 2.84 1.69
CA LYS A 170 -24.69 3.22 2.99
C LYS A 170 -23.21 2.85 3.02
N ASN A 171 -22.81 1.94 3.92
CA ASN A 171 -21.41 1.61 4.15
C ASN A 171 -20.91 0.56 3.14
N GLY A 172 -19.61 0.56 2.84
CA GLY A 172 -18.97 -0.55 2.14
C GLY A 172 -18.93 -1.80 3.03
N VAL A 173 -18.30 -1.69 4.20
CA VAL A 173 -18.23 -2.76 5.21
C VAL A 173 -18.80 -2.26 6.54
N ASN A 174 -19.57 -3.10 7.24
CA ASN A 174 -20.17 -2.77 8.53
C ASN A 174 -19.97 -3.90 9.56
N LEU A 175 -19.39 -3.59 10.72
CA LEU A 175 -19.29 -4.49 11.87
C LEU A 175 -20.25 -4.00 12.95
N GLU A 176 -21.37 -4.70 13.12
CA GLU A 176 -22.55 -4.17 13.83
C GLU A 176 -22.48 -4.39 15.36
N LYS A 177 -22.16 -5.60 15.81
CA LYS A 177 -22.17 -5.97 17.24
C LYS A 177 -20.76 -6.24 17.77
N LYS A 178 -20.67 -6.38 19.08
CA LYS A 178 -19.40 -6.61 19.81
C LYS A 178 -18.70 -7.92 19.49
N GLU A 179 -19.48 -8.93 19.11
CA GLU A 179 -18.97 -10.23 18.67
C GLU A 179 -18.55 -10.23 17.20
N ALA A 180 -18.72 -9.12 16.47
CA ALA A 180 -18.23 -9.00 15.10
C ALA A 180 -16.71 -8.79 15.09
N SER A 181 -16.00 -9.59 14.31
CA SER A 181 -14.58 -9.48 14.06
C SER A 181 -14.31 -9.57 12.56
N ALA A 182 -13.42 -8.73 12.04
CA ALA A 182 -13.05 -8.79 10.62
C ALA A 182 -11.57 -8.51 10.37
N GLU A 183 -10.96 -9.34 9.53
CA GLU A 183 -9.72 -8.99 8.83
C GLU A 183 -10.08 -8.45 7.44
N ILE A 184 -9.75 -7.19 7.18
CA ILE A 184 -10.10 -6.48 5.95
C ILE A 184 -8.79 -6.12 5.25
N THR A 185 -8.42 -6.89 4.21
CA THR A 185 -7.10 -6.76 3.56
C THR A 185 -7.16 -6.63 2.05
N ASN A 186 -6.30 -5.79 1.47
CA ASN A 186 -6.15 -5.63 0.01
C ASN A 186 -7.44 -5.30 -0.75
N ASN A 187 -8.43 -4.66 -0.12
CA ASN A 187 -9.68 -4.29 -0.78
C ASN A 187 -9.59 -2.88 -1.37
N LYS A 188 -10.36 -2.65 -2.44
CA LYS A 188 -10.73 -1.30 -2.89
C LYS A 188 -12.15 -0.98 -2.43
N ILE A 189 -12.31 0.01 -1.55
CA ILE A 189 -13.60 0.34 -0.94
C ILE A 189 -13.94 1.80 -1.25
N TYR A 190 -14.85 2.03 -2.20
CA TYR A 190 -15.01 3.37 -2.77
C TYR A 190 -16.42 3.73 -3.21
N ASP A 191 -16.70 5.03 -3.33
CA ASP A 191 -17.98 5.56 -3.81
C ASP A 191 -19.22 5.06 -3.06
N ASN A 192 -19.06 4.55 -1.82
CA ASN A 192 -20.19 4.16 -0.99
C ASN A 192 -20.88 5.41 -0.43
N GLY A 193 -22.18 5.33 -0.20
CA GLY A 193 -23.01 6.48 0.15
C GLY A 193 -22.75 7.06 1.54
N GLU A 194 -22.19 6.29 2.47
CA GLU A 194 -21.80 6.70 3.82
C GLU A 194 -20.31 6.48 4.08
N ASN A 195 -19.93 5.54 4.97
CA ASN A 195 -18.52 5.26 5.27
C ASN A 195 -17.96 4.19 4.32
N GLY A 196 -16.65 4.18 4.12
CA GLY A 196 -15.98 3.02 3.50
C GLY A 196 -16.11 1.79 4.41
N ILE A 197 -15.55 1.89 5.62
CA ILE A 197 -15.63 0.87 6.68
C ILE A 197 -16.23 1.49 7.94
N ASN A 198 -17.24 0.83 8.53
CA ASN A 198 -17.85 1.21 9.79
C ASN A 198 -17.71 0.10 10.83
N VAL A 199 -16.93 0.35 11.87
CA VAL A 199 -16.76 -0.50 13.06
C VAL A 199 -17.60 0.08 14.19
N GLN A 200 -18.83 -0.40 14.34
CA GLN A 200 -19.79 0.18 15.30
C GLN A 200 -19.65 -0.39 16.72
N SER A 201 -19.33 -1.67 16.85
CA SER A 201 -19.10 -2.28 18.16
C SER A 201 -18.10 -3.43 18.13
N GLY A 202 -17.75 -3.92 16.94
CA GLY A 202 -16.85 -5.06 16.75
C GLY A 202 -15.36 -4.70 16.72
N LYS A 203 -14.56 -5.64 16.24
CA LYS A 203 -13.10 -5.52 16.12
C LYS A 203 -12.66 -5.66 14.67
N ALA A 204 -11.77 -4.80 14.21
CA ALA A 204 -11.28 -4.85 12.84
C ALA A 204 -9.75 -4.77 12.76
N THR A 205 -9.16 -5.62 11.93
CA THR A 205 -7.82 -5.41 11.40
C THR A 205 -7.98 -4.93 9.95
N ILE A 206 -7.62 -3.68 9.69
CA ILE A 206 -7.81 -3.00 8.40
C ILE A 206 -6.42 -2.72 7.84
N LYS A 207 -6.00 -3.50 6.84
CA LYS A 207 -4.62 -3.44 6.35
C LYS A 207 -4.50 -3.46 4.82
N ASP A 208 -3.59 -2.66 4.29
CA ASP A 208 -3.25 -2.64 2.85
C ASP A 208 -4.47 -2.36 1.92
N ASN A 209 -5.47 -1.62 2.40
CA ASN A 209 -6.66 -1.26 1.60
C ASN A 209 -6.51 0.11 0.92
N GLU A 210 -7.28 0.31 -0.14
CA GLU A 210 -7.50 1.61 -0.78
C GLU A 210 -8.95 2.06 -0.53
N ILE A 211 -9.15 3.11 0.26
CA ILE A 211 -10.46 3.54 0.76
C ILE A 211 -10.71 5.01 0.39
N PHE A 212 -11.60 5.26 -0.58
CA PHE A 212 -11.71 6.61 -1.15
C PHE A 212 -13.09 6.97 -1.70
N GLY A 213 -13.38 8.25 -1.86
CA GLY A 213 -14.62 8.72 -2.50
C GLY A 213 -15.91 8.36 -1.74
N ASN A 214 -15.84 7.92 -0.48
CA ASN A 214 -17.03 7.58 0.28
C ASN A 214 -17.76 8.88 0.68
N LYS A 215 -19.03 9.00 0.27
CA LYS A 215 -19.59 10.30 -0.16
C LYS A 215 -19.99 11.23 0.97
N LYS A 216 -20.57 10.70 2.06
CA LYS A 216 -21.21 11.53 3.10
C LYS A 216 -20.49 11.49 4.44
N LYS A 217 -19.60 10.53 4.64
CA LYS A 217 -18.94 10.27 5.93
C LYS A 217 -17.47 9.92 5.70
N ASN A 218 -16.91 9.09 6.58
CA ASN A 218 -15.48 8.89 6.71
C ASN A 218 -14.99 7.75 5.80
N GLY A 219 -13.69 7.69 5.54
CA GLY A 219 -13.08 6.49 4.98
C GLY A 219 -13.25 5.31 5.93
N VAL A 220 -12.76 5.47 7.16
CA VAL A 220 -12.92 4.51 8.26
C VAL A 220 -13.58 5.19 9.46
N ASN A 221 -14.63 4.58 9.99
CA ASN A 221 -15.31 5.02 11.21
C ASN A 221 -15.24 3.94 12.28
N VAL A 222 -14.70 4.26 13.45
CA VAL A 222 -14.68 3.40 14.64
C VAL A 222 -15.54 4.09 15.69
N ASP A 223 -16.81 3.71 15.80
CA ASP A 223 -17.81 4.44 16.59
C ASP A 223 -18.56 3.52 17.56
N GLY A 224 -18.09 3.46 18.81
CA GLY A 224 -18.73 2.73 19.90
C GLY A 224 -17.77 2.24 20.97
N LYS A 225 -18.24 2.12 22.23
CA LYS A 225 -17.39 1.82 23.41
C LYS A 225 -16.61 0.51 23.33
N GLU A 226 -17.15 -0.48 22.62
CA GLU A 226 -16.55 -1.80 22.44
C GLU A 226 -15.84 -1.92 21.08
N ALA A 227 -15.99 -0.90 20.22
CA ALA A 227 -15.36 -0.88 18.90
C ALA A 227 -13.85 -0.71 19.04
N SER A 228 -13.10 -1.54 18.31
CA SER A 228 -11.64 -1.40 18.23
C SER A 228 -11.12 -1.69 16.83
N ALA A 229 -10.08 -0.98 16.42
CA ALA A 229 -9.45 -1.21 15.12
C ALA A 229 -7.92 -1.09 15.13
N GLU A 230 -7.27 -1.97 14.39
CA GLU A 230 -5.89 -1.81 13.94
C GLU A 230 -5.92 -1.39 12.47
N ILE A 231 -5.44 -0.19 12.17
CA ILE A 231 -5.53 0.44 10.85
C ILE A 231 -4.11 0.68 10.35
N THR A 232 -3.65 -0.16 9.42
CA THR A 232 -2.23 -0.18 9.02
C THR A 232 -2.01 -0.17 7.51
N ASN A 233 -1.08 0.64 7.01
CA ASN A 233 -0.68 0.64 5.57
C ASN A 233 -1.83 0.88 4.57
N ASN A 234 -2.88 1.60 4.95
CA ASN A 234 -3.99 1.91 4.04
C ASN A 234 -3.76 3.24 3.31
N LYS A 235 -4.29 3.36 2.10
CA LYS A 235 -4.49 4.65 1.41
C LYS A 235 -5.92 5.12 1.64
N ILE A 236 -6.10 6.25 2.31
CA ILE A 236 -7.42 6.76 2.72
C ILE A 236 -7.58 8.21 2.29
N TYR A 237 -8.34 8.44 1.22
CA TYR A 237 -8.36 9.75 0.57
C TYR A 237 -9.70 10.13 -0.06
N ASP A 238 -9.90 11.42 -0.33
CA ASP A 238 -11.09 11.97 -1.01
C ASP A 238 -12.44 11.54 -0.39
N ASN A 239 -12.48 11.28 0.93
CA ASN A 239 -13.73 10.97 1.61
C ASN A 239 -14.50 12.25 1.99
N GLY A 240 -15.82 12.15 2.06
CA GLY A 240 -16.73 13.28 2.27
C GLY A 240 -16.63 13.94 3.66
N GLU A 241 -16.04 13.25 4.63
CA GLU A 241 -15.67 13.81 5.93
C GLU A 241 -14.19 13.55 6.25
N ASN A 242 -13.89 12.79 7.30
CA ASN A 242 -12.52 12.55 7.73
C ASN A 242 -11.96 11.30 7.02
N GLY A 243 -10.63 11.19 6.94
CA GLY A 243 -10.02 9.93 6.52
C GLY A 243 -10.35 8.82 7.52
N ILE A 244 -9.97 9.01 8.77
CA ILE A 244 -10.28 8.13 9.90
C ILE A 244 -11.00 8.91 10.99
N ASN A 245 -12.13 8.41 11.46
CA ASN A 245 -12.84 8.93 12.63
C ASN A 245 -12.92 7.85 13.72
N VAL A 246 -12.42 8.16 14.91
CA VAL A 246 -12.49 7.32 16.11
C VAL A 246 -13.34 8.04 17.13
N LYS A 247 -14.54 7.53 17.40
CA LYS A 247 -15.50 8.11 18.32
C LYS A 247 -15.93 7.06 19.35
N ASP A 248 -15.69 7.32 20.62
CA ASP A 248 -15.98 6.39 21.73
C ASP A 248 -15.32 4.98 21.67
N GLY A 249 -14.71 4.54 20.56
CA GLY A 249 -13.96 3.28 20.40
C GLY A 249 -12.45 3.46 20.43
N THR A 250 -11.64 2.40 20.26
CA THR A 250 -10.17 2.45 20.28
C THR A 250 -9.52 2.17 18.92
N ALA A 251 -8.37 2.80 18.65
CA ALA A 251 -7.65 2.57 17.41
C ALA A 251 -6.13 2.63 17.56
N THR A 252 -5.45 1.70 16.90
CA THR A 252 -4.02 1.79 16.59
C THR A 252 -3.88 2.10 15.10
N ILE A 253 -3.35 3.27 14.75
CA ILE A 253 -3.30 3.83 13.40
C ILE A 253 -1.84 3.98 13.00
N LEU A 254 -1.37 3.11 12.11
CA LEU A 254 0.05 2.97 11.77
C LEU A 254 0.29 3.08 10.27
N TYR A 255 1.26 3.89 9.85
CA TYR A 255 1.78 3.84 8.48
C TYR A 255 0.75 4.00 7.35
N ASN A 256 -0.36 4.69 7.61
CA ASN A 256 -1.37 4.98 6.60
C ASN A 256 -1.00 6.24 5.82
N ASP A 257 -1.43 6.30 4.58
CA ASP A 257 -1.36 7.46 3.70
C ASP A 257 -2.75 8.11 3.63
N ILE A 258 -2.91 9.26 4.28
CA ILE A 258 -4.21 9.88 4.57
C ILE A 258 -4.23 11.31 4.04
N TYR A 259 -4.97 11.54 2.97
CA TYR A 259 -4.92 12.82 2.27
C TYR A 259 -6.20 13.24 1.57
N SER A 260 -6.34 14.53 1.29
CA SER A 260 -7.44 15.09 0.50
C SER A 260 -8.85 14.75 0.99
N ASN A 261 -9.00 14.30 2.23
CA ASN A 261 -10.31 14.13 2.85
C ASN A 261 -10.92 15.51 3.11
N THR A 262 -12.24 15.63 2.97
CA THR A 262 -12.92 16.94 2.99
C THR A 262 -12.80 17.65 4.35
N LYS A 263 -12.63 16.89 5.43
CA LYS A 263 -12.42 17.41 6.79
C LYS A 263 -11.03 17.04 7.32
N ASP A 264 -10.93 16.39 8.47
CA ASP A 264 -9.67 16.09 9.12
C ASP A 264 -9.05 14.81 8.51
N GLY A 265 -7.73 14.68 8.51
CA GLY A 265 -7.10 13.41 8.15
C GLY A 265 -7.51 12.32 9.15
N ILE A 266 -7.23 12.58 10.44
CA ILE A 266 -7.64 11.72 11.55
C ILE A 266 -8.39 12.56 12.59
N LYS A 267 -9.56 12.09 13.01
CA LYS A 267 -10.29 12.65 14.16
C LYS A 267 -10.43 11.62 15.27
N VAL A 268 -10.08 11.99 16.50
CA VAL A 268 -10.23 11.16 17.70
C VAL A 268 -11.08 11.92 18.73
N GLU A 269 -12.23 11.36 19.10
CA GLU A 269 -13.20 11.97 20.02
C GLU A 269 -13.69 10.95 21.07
N LYS A 270 -13.10 10.96 22.27
CA LYS A 270 -13.57 10.16 23.44
C LYS A 270 -12.83 10.51 24.72
N LYS A 271 -13.48 10.32 25.88
CA LYS A 271 -12.82 10.48 27.20
C LYS A 271 -11.89 9.29 27.50
N LYS A 272 -10.58 9.56 27.49
CA LYS A 272 -9.46 8.62 27.72
C LYS A 272 -9.26 7.60 26.60
N ALA A 273 -8.13 7.71 25.93
CA ALA A 273 -7.75 6.91 24.78
C ALA A 273 -6.35 6.35 24.99
N ASP A 274 -6.17 5.05 24.77
CA ASP A 274 -4.84 4.44 24.57
C ASP A 274 -4.52 4.35 23.07
N ASP A 275 -5.09 5.26 22.28
CA ASP A 275 -4.95 5.26 20.83
C ASP A 275 -3.52 5.66 20.43
N LYS A 276 -3.04 5.05 19.35
CA LYS A 276 -1.70 5.29 18.80
C LYS A 276 -1.82 5.80 17.38
N ILE A 277 -1.17 6.91 17.08
CA ILE A 277 -1.09 7.48 15.74
C ILE A 277 0.39 7.60 15.39
N ILE A 278 0.94 6.60 14.71
CA ILE A 278 2.38 6.47 14.53
C ILE A 278 2.75 6.24 13.08
N GLY A 279 3.76 6.95 12.57
CA GLY A 279 4.34 6.64 11.25
C GLY A 279 3.43 6.96 10.07
N ASN A 280 2.33 7.69 10.24
CA ASN A 280 1.37 7.99 9.18
C ASN A 280 1.82 9.18 8.32
N ASN A 281 1.49 9.14 7.03
CA ASN A 281 1.64 10.24 6.09
C ASN A 281 0.30 10.99 6.01
N ILE A 282 0.18 12.14 6.65
CA ILE A 282 -1.07 12.88 6.80
C ILE A 282 -0.94 14.23 6.13
N HIS A 283 -1.57 14.41 4.96
CA HIS A 283 -1.35 15.62 4.19
C HIS A 283 -2.53 16.12 3.37
N ASN A 284 -2.57 17.42 3.09
CA ASN A 284 -3.54 18.03 2.17
C ASN A 284 -5.01 17.73 2.51
N ASN A 285 -5.35 17.49 3.78
CA ASN A 285 -6.74 17.33 4.20
C ASN A 285 -7.42 18.71 4.31
N GLY A 286 -8.72 18.75 4.02
CA GLY A 286 -9.52 19.97 3.91
C GLY A 286 -9.63 20.78 5.21
N LYS A 287 -9.30 20.18 6.36
CA LYS A 287 -9.17 20.83 7.66
C LYS A 287 -7.85 20.49 8.34
N ASN A 288 -7.89 19.73 9.43
CA ASN A 288 -6.71 19.44 10.22
C ASN A 288 -6.03 18.16 9.75
N GLY A 289 -4.73 18.02 10.00
CA GLY A 289 -4.08 16.71 9.88
C GLY A 289 -4.66 15.75 10.91
N ILE A 290 -4.55 16.12 12.18
CA ILE A 290 -5.08 15.36 13.32
C ILE A 290 -5.93 16.28 14.19
N ASN A 291 -7.17 15.87 14.49
CA ASN A 291 -8.08 16.57 15.39
C ASN A 291 -8.39 15.70 16.60
N VAL A 292 -7.94 16.12 17.78
CA VAL A 292 -8.13 15.41 19.04
C VAL A 292 -9.14 16.16 19.89
N LYS A 293 -10.21 15.50 20.32
CA LYS A 293 -11.25 16.07 21.18
C LYS A 293 -11.51 15.19 22.39
N ASP A 294 -11.29 15.75 23.59
CA ASP A 294 -11.47 15.08 24.88
C ASP A 294 -10.69 13.75 25.06
N ALA A 295 -9.74 13.46 24.15
CA ALA A 295 -8.93 12.25 24.08
C ALA A 295 -7.45 12.52 24.40
N ASN A 296 -6.63 11.46 24.41
CA ASN A 296 -5.19 11.57 24.67
C ASN A 296 -4.33 10.54 23.91
N PRO A 297 -4.37 10.50 22.57
CA PRO A 297 -3.56 9.56 21.79
C PRO A 297 -2.06 9.86 21.91
N VAL A 298 -1.24 8.82 21.73
CA VAL A 298 0.21 8.98 21.49
C VAL A 298 0.42 9.26 20.01
N ILE A 299 0.99 10.42 19.67
CA ILE A 299 1.23 10.84 18.29
C ILE A 299 2.73 10.91 18.05
N SER A 300 3.30 10.08 17.17
CA SER A 300 4.73 10.16 16.88
C SER A 300 5.13 9.66 15.50
N HIS A 301 6.29 10.11 14.99
CA HIS A 301 6.85 9.64 13.72
C HIS A 301 5.94 9.85 12.51
N ASN A 302 4.91 10.69 12.60
CA ASN A 302 4.06 11.01 11.46
C ASN A 302 4.71 12.11 10.62
N ARG A 303 4.44 12.12 9.32
CA ARG A 303 4.64 13.29 8.45
C ARG A 303 3.32 14.04 8.36
N ILE A 304 3.27 15.28 8.84
CA ILE A 304 2.05 16.08 8.94
C ILE A 304 2.26 17.40 8.19
N VAL A 305 1.74 17.52 6.96
CA VAL A 305 2.03 18.68 6.09
C VAL A 305 0.86 19.09 5.21
N GLY A 306 0.76 20.37 4.85
CA GLY A 306 -0.18 20.85 3.82
C GLY A 306 -1.67 20.74 4.18
N ASN A 307 -2.02 20.43 5.43
CA ASN A 307 -3.42 20.46 5.89
C ASN A 307 -3.88 21.92 6.03
N THR A 308 -5.15 22.18 5.72
CA THR A 308 -5.66 23.55 5.52
C THR A 308 -5.77 24.38 6.80
N GLU A 309 -6.25 23.80 7.91
CA GLU A 309 -6.46 24.53 9.18
C GLU A 309 -5.24 24.40 10.09
N TYR A 310 -5.03 23.23 10.68
CA TYR A 310 -3.88 22.94 11.55
C TYR A 310 -3.22 21.60 11.21
N GLY A 311 -1.93 21.43 11.49
CA GLY A 311 -1.29 20.12 11.53
C GLY A 311 -1.95 19.25 12.60
N ILE A 312 -1.97 19.74 13.84
CA ILE A 312 -2.70 19.14 14.96
C ILE A 312 -3.61 20.18 15.64
N LEU A 313 -4.88 19.85 15.77
CA LEU A 313 -5.83 20.54 16.64
C LEU A 313 -6.03 19.70 17.92
N TRP A 314 -5.71 20.29 19.07
CA TRP A 314 -5.84 19.68 20.39
C TRP A 314 -6.94 20.37 21.21
N ASP A 315 -8.12 19.75 21.23
CA ASP A 315 -9.31 20.14 21.97
C ASP A 315 -9.57 19.17 23.15
N SER A 316 -8.56 18.99 23.99
CA SER A 316 -8.61 18.12 25.18
C SER A 316 -8.08 18.85 26.42
N ASP A 317 -8.68 18.57 27.57
CA ASP A 317 -8.16 19.04 28.88
C ASP A 317 -7.00 18.17 29.39
N ALA A 318 -6.72 17.03 28.74
CA ALA A 318 -5.61 16.16 29.09
C ALA A 318 -4.28 16.67 28.53
N ASN A 319 -3.18 16.29 29.20
CA ASN A 319 -1.82 16.48 28.71
C ASN A 319 -1.49 15.37 27.70
N GLY A 320 -1.15 15.77 26.48
CA GLY A 320 -0.79 14.87 25.40
C GLY A 320 0.66 14.92 24.97
N VAL A 321 1.02 13.99 24.09
CA VAL A 321 2.36 13.83 23.54
C VAL A 321 2.27 13.70 22.03
N ALA A 322 2.92 14.63 21.33
CA ALA A 322 3.05 14.67 19.87
C ALA A 322 4.51 14.89 19.44
N ILE A 323 5.37 13.93 19.78
CA ILE A 323 6.82 14.02 19.60
C ILE A 323 7.33 13.25 18.39
N ASN A 324 8.52 13.62 17.92
CA ASN A 324 9.20 12.99 16.79
C ASN A 324 8.32 12.95 15.54
N ASN A 325 7.50 13.97 15.29
CA ASN A 325 6.79 14.12 14.03
C ASN A 325 7.60 15.01 13.07
N TRP A 326 7.45 14.80 11.77
CA TRP A 326 7.99 15.66 10.73
C TRP A 326 6.92 16.67 10.28
N TRP A 327 7.23 17.96 10.43
CA TRP A 327 6.31 19.09 10.18
C TRP A 327 6.54 19.77 8.81
N GLY A 328 7.28 19.09 7.93
CA GLY A 328 7.71 19.62 6.64
C GLY A 328 8.93 20.54 6.70
N ASP A 329 9.44 20.85 7.90
CA ASP A 329 10.60 21.72 8.10
C ASP A 329 11.39 21.39 9.37
N ASN A 330 12.72 21.59 9.34
CA ASN A 330 13.59 21.45 10.50
C ASN A 330 13.30 22.45 11.62
N SER A 331 12.62 23.57 11.33
CA SER A 331 12.11 24.48 12.35
C SER A 331 11.08 23.83 13.29
N GLY A 332 10.55 22.67 12.92
CA GLY A 332 9.53 21.96 13.70
C GLY A 332 8.16 22.62 13.62
N PRO A 333 7.30 22.43 14.64
CA PRO A 333 5.96 23.02 14.71
C PRO A 333 6.02 24.51 15.08
N ALA A 334 6.78 25.30 14.31
CA ALA A 334 7.04 26.71 14.56
C ALA A 334 6.02 27.64 13.88
N LEU A 335 5.24 27.13 12.92
CA LEU A 335 4.21 27.92 12.27
C LEU A 335 2.93 28.00 13.13
N PRO A 336 2.17 29.10 13.06
CA PRO A 336 0.90 29.24 13.77
C PRO A 336 -0.10 28.13 13.48
N ASN A 337 -0.02 27.52 12.29
CA ASN A 337 -0.92 26.46 11.84
C ASN A 337 -0.36 25.05 12.09
N ASP A 338 0.83 24.87 12.66
CA ASP A 338 1.33 23.52 12.93
C ASP A 338 0.54 22.88 14.07
N VAL A 339 0.33 23.62 15.17
CA VAL A 339 -0.34 23.12 16.38
C VAL A 339 -1.27 24.19 16.96
N ASN A 340 -2.50 23.82 17.27
CA ASN A 340 -3.43 24.65 18.04
C ASN A 340 -3.97 23.87 19.24
N VAL A 341 -3.79 24.42 20.45
CA VAL A 341 -4.31 23.89 21.70
C VAL A 341 -5.45 24.80 22.19
N LYS A 342 -6.70 24.32 22.14
CA LYS A 342 -7.90 25.13 22.46
C LYS A 342 -8.30 25.13 23.93
N LYS A 343 -8.14 23.98 24.59
CA LYS A 343 -8.54 23.75 25.98
C LYS A 343 -7.38 23.99 26.94
N LYS A 344 -7.63 23.82 28.25
CA LYS A 344 -6.62 24.02 29.29
C LYS A 344 -5.54 22.93 29.34
N GLY A 345 -5.70 21.85 28.57
CA GLY A 345 -4.68 20.80 28.45
C GLY A 345 -3.40 21.31 27.80
N THR A 346 -2.36 20.49 27.83
CA THR A 346 -1.10 20.76 27.12
C THR A 346 -0.82 19.69 26.08
N LEU A 347 0.01 20.02 25.09
CA LEU A 347 0.51 19.06 24.11
C LEU A 347 2.02 19.20 24.03
N ASP A 348 2.75 18.16 24.44
CA ASP A 348 4.20 18.12 24.31
C ASP A 348 4.59 17.89 22.85
N VAL A 349 5.17 18.92 22.24
CA VAL A 349 5.72 18.92 20.88
C VAL A 349 7.21 19.29 20.87
N THR A 350 7.88 19.17 22.02
CA THR A 350 9.26 19.67 22.22
C THR A 350 10.30 18.94 21.39
N LYS A 351 10.02 17.68 21.02
CA LYS A 351 10.86 16.86 20.15
C LYS A 351 10.19 16.69 18.80
N TRP A 352 10.89 17.03 17.72
CA TRP A 352 10.43 16.82 16.35
C TRP A 352 11.58 16.31 15.48
N LEU A 353 11.24 15.64 14.38
CA LEU A 353 12.25 15.09 13.47
C LEU A 353 12.91 16.19 12.65
N VAL A 354 14.19 16.01 12.36
CA VAL A 354 14.98 16.91 11.52
C VAL A 354 15.59 16.13 10.37
N LEU A 355 15.55 16.72 9.18
CA LEU A 355 16.28 16.25 8.01
C LEU A 355 17.75 16.62 8.15
N LYS A 356 18.60 15.60 8.27
CA LYS A 356 20.06 15.73 8.20
C LYS A 356 20.55 15.29 6.83
N ILE A 357 21.70 15.82 6.43
CA ILE A 357 22.43 15.35 5.25
C ILE A 357 23.91 15.21 5.56
N TYR A 358 24.51 14.12 5.08
CA TYR A 358 25.95 13.88 5.21
C TYR A 358 26.46 13.03 4.04
N ALA A 359 27.78 13.07 3.84
CA ALA A 359 28.47 12.34 2.78
C ALA A 359 29.46 11.34 3.36
N ASN A 360 29.60 10.18 2.73
CA ASN A 360 30.61 9.18 3.09
C ASN A 360 31.12 8.43 1.83
N PRO A 361 32.42 8.53 1.49
CA PRO A 361 33.43 9.39 2.12
C PRO A 361 33.23 10.89 1.81
N THR A 362 33.76 11.77 2.66
CA THR A 362 33.72 13.24 2.45
C THR A 362 34.83 13.75 1.50
N SER A 363 35.70 12.86 1.03
CA SER A 363 36.76 13.16 0.06
C SER A 363 36.90 12.00 -0.93
N ILE A 364 36.93 12.32 -2.22
CA ILE A 364 37.01 11.35 -3.32
C ILE A 364 37.95 11.87 -4.42
N MET A 365 38.52 10.98 -5.24
CA MET A 365 39.19 11.40 -6.48
C MET A 365 38.17 11.53 -7.62
N VAL A 366 38.51 12.29 -8.67
CA VAL A 366 37.76 12.26 -9.94
C VAL A 366 37.65 10.80 -10.43
N GLY A 367 36.43 10.39 -10.78
CA GLY A 367 36.07 9.03 -11.17
C GLY A 367 35.59 8.14 -10.01
N GLN A 368 35.75 8.57 -8.76
CA GLN A 368 35.20 7.88 -7.58
C GLN A 368 33.84 8.45 -7.16
N SER A 369 33.14 7.74 -6.28
CA SER A 369 31.84 8.16 -5.78
C SER A 369 31.79 8.30 -4.27
N SER A 370 30.98 9.25 -3.80
CA SER A 370 30.56 9.38 -2.41
C SER A 370 29.09 9.01 -2.25
N THR A 371 28.73 8.34 -1.15
CA THR A 371 27.32 8.14 -0.79
C THR A 371 26.84 9.36 -0.03
N ILE A 372 25.79 9.99 -0.54
CA ILE A 372 25.08 11.08 0.12
C ILE A 372 23.85 10.49 0.80
N THR A 373 23.70 10.73 2.09
CA THR A 373 22.58 10.23 2.89
C THR A 373 21.76 11.39 3.39
N ALA A 374 20.46 11.36 3.10
CA ALA A 374 19.44 12.17 3.75
C ALA A 374 18.75 11.33 4.83
N ASP A 375 18.64 11.88 6.04
CA ASP A 375 18.34 11.12 7.25
C ASP A 375 17.30 11.85 8.09
N LEU A 376 16.13 11.22 8.26
CA LEU A 376 15.00 11.67 9.09
C LEU A 376 14.86 10.81 10.37
N THR A 377 15.91 10.13 10.80
CA THR A 377 15.88 9.24 11.98
C THR A 377 16.25 9.95 13.29
N TYR A 378 16.57 11.25 13.22
CA TYR A 378 16.98 12.04 14.37
C TYR A 378 15.96 13.13 14.70
N ASN A 379 15.85 13.45 15.98
CA ASN A 379 15.13 14.64 16.42
C ASN A 379 16.04 15.87 16.53
N ASN A 380 15.43 17.01 16.84
CA ASN A 380 16.08 18.30 17.07
C ASN A 380 17.07 18.36 18.26
N PHE A 381 17.21 17.29 19.04
CA PHE A 381 18.23 17.14 20.09
C PHE A 381 19.37 16.19 19.67
N ASP A 382 19.45 15.85 18.38
CA ASP A 382 20.39 14.87 17.84
C ASP A 382 20.25 13.46 18.42
N GLU A 383 19.10 13.15 19.02
CA GLU A 383 18.78 11.80 19.50
C GLU A 383 18.24 10.95 18.35
N LEU A 384 18.75 9.73 18.23
CA LEU A 384 18.20 8.73 17.32
C LEU A 384 16.80 8.30 17.82
N THR A 385 15.79 8.42 16.97
CA THR A 385 14.39 8.10 17.31
C THR A 385 13.96 6.73 16.79
N TYR A 386 14.71 6.18 15.82
CA TYR A 386 14.46 4.87 15.23
C TYR A 386 14.75 3.74 16.22
N LEU A 387 13.78 2.85 16.41
CA LEU A 387 13.95 1.59 17.12
C LEU A 387 13.75 0.45 16.11
N ALA A 388 14.83 -0.25 15.77
CA ALA A 388 14.81 -1.30 14.76
C ALA A 388 13.84 -2.47 15.09
N PRO A 389 13.29 -3.18 14.07
CA PRO A 389 13.37 -2.90 12.63
C PRO A 389 12.08 -2.37 11.98
N ASP A 390 10.91 -2.47 12.64
CA ASP A 390 9.62 -2.39 11.91
C ASP A 390 8.64 -1.31 12.42
N PHE A 391 9.00 -0.59 13.49
CA PHE A 391 8.11 0.39 14.12
C PHE A 391 8.86 1.69 14.50
N TYR A 392 8.16 2.83 14.53
CA TYR A 392 8.67 4.14 14.96
C TYR A 392 9.68 4.81 14.00
N HIS A 393 9.33 4.90 12.73
CA HIS A 393 10.00 5.75 11.75
C HIS A 393 8.98 6.57 10.95
N VAL A 394 9.45 7.63 10.28
CA VAL A 394 8.62 8.37 9.31
C VAL A 394 8.11 7.45 8.20
N PRO A 395 6.99 7.79 7.55
CA PRO A 395 6.50 7.03 6.41
C PRO A 395 7.60 6.68 5.39
N ASN A 396 7.52 5.47 4.86
CA ASN A 396 8.30 5.10 3.69
C ASN A 396 7.79 5.86 2.45
N ASN A 397 8.62 5.93 1.43
CA ASN A 397 8.31 6.57 0.15
C ASN A 397 8.09 8.10 0.22
N ILE A 398 8.66 8.79 1.21
CA ILE A 398 8.75 10.24 1.20
C ILE A 398 9.78 10.65 0.13
N PRO A 399 9.43 11.52 -0.84
CA PRO A 399 10.36 11.97 -1.87
C PRO A 399 11.43 12.90 -1.27
N VAL A 400 12.69 12.64 -1.62
CA VAL A 400 13.86 13.45 -1.27
C VAL A 400 14.56 13.88 -2.55
N VAL A 401 14.62 15.19 -2.79
CA VAL A 401 15.31 15.76 -3.95
C VAL A 401 16.72 16.13 -3.56
N PHE A 402 17.71 15.43 -4.12
CA PHE A 402 19.12 15.76 -3.97
C PHE A 402 19.56 16.71 -5.09
N ASN A 403 20.28 17.77 -4.74
CA ASN A 403 20.89 18.69 -5.70
C ASN A 403 22.37 18.88 -5.40
N THR A 404 23.18 19.01 -6.44
CA THR A 404 24.60 19.32 -6.30
C THR A 404 25.04 20.42 -7.28
N ASP A 405 26.01 21.23 -6.86
CA ASP A 405 26.65 22.25 -7.70
C ASP A 405 27.80 21.68 -8.56
N ILE A 406 28.52 20.67 -8.05
CA ILE A 406 29.64 19.99 -8.70
C ILE A 406 29.53 18.48 -8.50
N GLY A 407 29.89 17.68 -9.50
CA GLY A 407 29.69 16.23 -9.48
C GLY A 407 28.40 15.81 -10.20
N ILE A 408 28.12 14.51 -10.22
CA ILE A 408 26.97 13.94 -10.93
C ILE A 408 26.23 12.95 -10.02
N LEU A 409 24.94 13.18 -9.77
CA LEU A 409 24.04 12.29 -9.01
C LEU A 409 23.24 11.34 -9.94
N GLY A 410 23.78 11.06 -11.12
CA GLY A 410 23.04 10.63 -12.33
C GLY A 410 22.57 11.81 -13.20
N SER A 411 22.25 12.95 -12.58
CA SER A 411 22.12 14.28 -13.19
C SER A 411 22.54 15.34 -12.15
N THR A 412 22.33 16.63 -12.39
CA THR A 412 22.52 17.67 -11.35
C THR A 412 21.53 17.54 -10.19
N THR A 413 20.36 16.95 -10.46
CA THR A 413 19.27 16.73 -9.50
C THR A 413 18.75 15.30 -9.60
N ILE A 414 18.43 14.67 -8.47
CA ILE A 414 17.78 13.36 -8.48
C ILE A 414 16.77 13.24 -7.34
N THR A 415 15.63 12.63 -7.60
CA THR A 415 14.66 12.25 -6.56
C THR A 415 14.90 10.81 -6.12
N LYS A 416 15.02 10.62 -4.81
CA LYS A 416 15.05 9.33 -4.14
C LYS A 416 13.93 9.26 -3.13
N TYR A 417 13.74 8.10 -2.51
CA TYR A 417 12.62 7.87 -1.61
C TYR A 417 13.13 7.30 -0.30
N THR A 418 12.50 7.71 0.80
CA THR A 418 12.84 7.17 2.12
C THR A 418 12.48 5.69 2.24
N LEU A 419 13.37 4.95 2.87
CA LEU A 419 13.10 3.64 3.47
C LEU A 419 13.58 3.71 4.92
N ASN A 420 12.67 3.48 5.86
CA ASN A 420 12.89 3.60 7.30
C ASN A 420 13.50 4.95 7.70
N GLY A 421 13.06 6.03 7.05
CA GLY A 421 13.53 7.40 7.29
C GLY A 421 14.85 7.78 6.60
N ILE A 422 15.44 6.91 5.79
CA ILE A 422 16.71 7.17 5.11
C ILE A 422 16.53 7.15 3.59
N ALA A 423 17.10 8.11 2.88
CA ALA A 423 17.26 8.09 1.43
C ALA A 423 18.73 8.31 1.05
N THR A 424 19.22 7.60 0.03
CA THR A 424 20.62 7.72 -0.41
C THR A 424 20.75 8.01 -1.90
N ALA A 425 21.75 8.80 -2.25
CA ALA A 425 22.19 9.07 -3.61
C ALA A 425 23.70 8.85 -3.75
N SER A 426 24.19 8.55 -4.95
CA SER A 426 25.62 8.40 -5.22
C SER A 426 26.11 9.60 -6.02
N LEU A 427 27.03 10.37 -5.45
CA LEU A 427 27.69 11.49 -6.09
C LEU A 427 28.98 11.01 -6.75
N LEU A 428 29.05 11.02 -8.08
CA LEU A 428 30.26 10.77 -8.84
C LEU A 428 31.07 12.08 -9.00
N GLY A 429 32.34 12.05 -8.62
CA GLY A 429 33.25 13.19 -8.85
C GLY A 429 33.69 13.24 -10.31
N ASN A 430 33.18 14.17 -11.10
CA ASN A 430 33.52 14.31 -12.52
C ASN A 430 34.59 15.39 -12.79
N ILE A 431 34.67 16.40 -11.94
CA ILE A 431 35.66 17.47 -11.99
C ILE A 431 36.20 17.76 -10.59
N PRO A 432 37.47 18.20 -10.45
CA PRO A 432 37.99 18.60 -9.15
C PRO A 432 37.26 19.82 -8.60
N GLY A 433 37.04 19.86 -7.28
CA GLY A 433 36.34 20.95 -6.62
C GLY A 433 35.68 20.52 -5.32
N ILE A 434 34.98 21.45 -4.69
CA ILE A 434 34.17 21.16 -3.49
C ILE A 434 32.71 21.08 -3.93
N ALA A 435 32.14 19.90 -3.84
CA ALA A 435 30.71 19.70 -4.08
C ALA A 435 29.91 20.01 -2.82
N HIS A 436 28.92 20.88 -2.97
CA HIS A 436 27.89 21.15 -1.99
C HIS A 436 26.62 20.41 -2.42
N VAL A 437 26.19 19.46 -1.59
CA VAL A 437 25.00 18.65 -1.85
C VAL A 437 23.92 19.02 -0.87
N THR A 438 22.74 19.35 -1.37
CA THR A 438 21.54 19.61 -0.56
C THR A 438 20.54 18.47 -0.72
N ALA A 439 19.70 18.27 0.29
CA ALA A 439 18.54 17.42 0.23
C ALA A 439 17.30 18.27 0.54
N THR A 440 16.26 18.11 -0.26
CA THR A 440 14.97 18.78 -0.07
C THR A 440 13.90 17.75 0.23
N VAL A 441 13.20 17.93 1.35
CA VAL A 441 11.98 17.20 1.71
C VAL A 441 10.90 18.23 2.01
N ASP A 442 9.75 18.07 1.37
CA ASP A 442 8.62 18.99 1.48
C ASP A 442 9.02 20.43 1.17
N ARG A 443 8.93 21.33 2.15
CA ARG A 443 9.31 22.74 1.99
C ARG A 443 10.71 23.06 2.47
N TYR A 444 11.42 22.08 3.05
CA TYR A 444 12.72 22.29 3.65
C TYR A 444 13.85 21.77 2.77
N THR A 445 14.86 22.61 2.59
CA THR A 445 16.14 22.26 1.96
C THR A 445 17.24 22.39 3.00
N THR A 446 18.08 21.37 3.13
CA THR A 446 19.11 21.30 4.17
C THR A 446 20.07 22.49 4.13
N SER A 447 20.23 23.13 5.29
CA SER A 447 21.29 24.10 5.59
C SER A 447 21.73 23.85 7.05
N PRO A 448 22.94 23.31 7.28
CA PRO A 448 24.05 23.15 6.33
C PRO A 448 23.84 22.02 5.31
N HIS A 449 24.51 22.15 4.16
CA HIS A 449 24.60 21.14 3.09
C HIS A 449 25.75 20.15 3.35
N ALA A 450 25.68 18.96 2.73
CA ALA A 450 26.78 18.01 2.76
C ALA A 450 27.93 18.49 1.84
N ILE A 451 29.17 18.23 2.26
CA ILE A 451 30.37 18.66 1.54
C ILE A 451 31.16 17.43 1.11
N VAL A 452 31.54 17.38 -0.18
CA VAL A 452 32.45 16.38 -0.72
C VAL A 452 33.62 17.07 -1.43
N ASN A 453 34.84 16.81 -0.98
CA ASN A 453 36.05 17.29 -1.63
C ASN A 453 36.44 16.34 -2.77
N ILE A 454 36.37 16.80 -4.02
CA ILE A 454 36.74 16.04 -5.21
C ILE A 454 38.16 16.44 -5.61
N LEU A 455 39.10 15.55 -5.35
CA LEU A 455 40.50 15.70 -5.68
C LEU A 455 40.74 15.36 -7.15
N ALA A 456 41.68 16.07 -7.78
CA ALA A 456 42.13 15.69 -9.12
C ALA A 456 42.63 14.24 -9.13
N ALA A 457 42.36 13.54 -10.24
CA ALA A 457 42.96 12.23 -10.45
C ALA A 457 44.48 12.35 -10.33
N SER A 458 45.10 11.40 -9.62
CA SER A 458 46.56 11.32 -9.60
C SER A 458 47.05 11.23 -11.04
N SER A 459 47.92 12.16 -11.45
CA SER A 459 48.75 11.94 -12.62
C SER A 459 49.64 10.76 -12.29
N GLU A 460 49.20 9.55 -12.63
CA GLU A 460 50.15 8.49 -12.90
C GLU A 460 50.96 9.02 -14.08
N THR A 461 52.14 9.53 -13.77
CA THR A 461 53.18 9.63 -14.77
C THR A 461 53.39 8.20 -15.25
N VAL A 462 52.83 7.85 -16.40
CA VAL A 462 53.31 6.69 -17.16
C VAL A 462 54.80 6.94 -17.34
N ASN A 463 55.59 6.22 -16.56
CA ASN A 463 57.03 6.31 -16.61
C ASN A 463 57.41 5.82 -18.02
N ALA A 464 57.70 6.75 -18.94
CA ALA A 464 58.01 6.44 -20.33
C ALA A 464 59.20 5.47 -20.47
N ALA A 465 59.96 5.27 -19.39
CA ALA A 465 61.01 4.27 -19.23
C ALA A 465 60.55 2.80 -19.42
N GLY A 466 59.24 2.51 -19.40
CA GLY A 466 58.68 1.17 -19.59
C GLY A 466 58.03 0.90 -20.95
N THR A 467 58.06 1.84 -21.91
CA THR A 467 57.52 1.57 -23.24
C THR A 467 58.52 0.75 -24.06
N ILE A 468 58.15 -0.48 -24.42
CA ILE A 468 58.87 -1.22 -25.46
C ILE A 468 58.59 -0.50 -26.78
N GLY A 469 59.62 0.12 -27.37
CA GLY A 469 59.50 0.75 -28.68
C GLY A 469 59.01 -0.25 -29.74
N MET A 470 58.13 0.21 -30.63
CA MET A 470 57.70 -0.58 -31.79
C MET A 470 58.93 -1.11 -32.55
N GLN A 471 58.97 -2.43 -32.83
CA GLN A 471 59.95 -2.98 -33.76
C GLN A 471 59.70 -2.41 -35.17
N PRO A 472 60.74 -1.97 -35.89
CA PRO A 472 60.60 -1.55 -37.28
C PRO A 472 60.33 -2.78 -38.16
N THR A 473 59.06 -3.02 -38.50
CA THR A 473 58.66 -4.00 -39.53
C THR A 473 58.62 -3.32 -40.89
N GLY A 474 59.80 -2.98 -41.42
CA GLY A 474 59.98 -2.53 -42.80
C GLY A 474 60.94 -3.46 -43.53
N LEU A 475 60.43 -4.21 -44.52
CA LEU A 475 61.28 -4.97 -45.44
C LEU A 475 62.18 -3.97 -46.21
N PRO A 476 63.50 -4.21 -46.35
CA PRO A 476 64.36 -3.31 -47.13
C PRO A 476 63.92 -3.26 -48.60
N LEU A 477 63.60 -2.05 -49.09
CA LEU A 477 63.14 -1.75 -50.46
C LEU A 477 64.03 -2.31 -51.59
N GLY A 478 65.27 -2.69 -51.28
CA GLY A 478 66.20 -3.31 -52.23
C GLY A 478 65.73 -4.67 -52.77
N LEU A 479 64.98 -5.45 -51.99
CA LEU A 479 64.44 -6.75 -52.44
C LEU A 479 63.21 -6.58 -53.35
N LEU A 480 62.46 -5.47 -53.22
CA LEU A 480 61.32 -5.17 -54.08
C LEU A 480 61.77 -4.74 -55.49
N ALA A 481 62.89 -4.02 -55.60
CA ALA A 481 63.43 -3.56 -56.87
C ALA A 481 63.95 -4.72 -57.76
N LEU A 482 64.52 -5.77 -57.16
CA LEU A 482 64.99 -6.95 -57.91
C LEU A 482 63.83 -7.80 -58.44
N ALA A 483 62.71 -7.86 -57.71
CA ALA A 483 61.50 -8.56 -58.14
C ALA A 483 60.79 -7.86 -59.31
N VAL A 484 60.80 -6.52 -59.37
CA VAL A 484 60.21 -5.75 -60.48
C VAL A 484 61.05 -5.87 -61.76
N LEU A 485 62.38 -5.94 -61.65
CA LEU A 485 63.28 -6.14 -62.81
C LEU A 485 63.12 -7.53 -63.46
N LEU A 486 62.84 -8.58 -62.68
CA LEU A 486 62.59 -9.94 -63.21
C LEU A 486 61.24 -10.07 -63.94
N ILE A 487 60.25 -9.22 -63.61
CA ILE A 487 58.92 -9.23 -64.25
C ILE A 487 58.92 -8.46 -65.58
N ILE A 488 59.78 -7.44 -65.74
CA ILE A 488 59.84 -6.63 -66.96
C ILE A 488 60.75 -7.28 -68.05
N GLY A 489 61.73 -8.10 -67.65
CA GLY A 489 62.63 -8.78 -68.59
C GLY A 489 62.02 -9.95 -69.39
N GLY A 490 60.83 -10.45 -68.99
CA GLY A 490 60.18 -11.61 -69.61
C GLY A 490 59.15 -11.31 -70.70
N ILE A 491 58.92 -10.04 -71.06
CA ILE A 491 57.75 -9.63 -71.87
C ILE A 491 58.09 -9.34 -73.36
N PHE A 492 59.32 -9.58 -73.83
CA PHE A 492 59.62 -9.47 -75.27
C PHE A 492 60.06 -10.81 -75.90
N PRO A 493 59.25 -11.39 -76.81
CA PRO A 493 59.57 -12.65 -77.47
C PRO A 493 60.55 -12.44 -78.64
N LEU A 494 61.64 -13.22 -78.67
CA LEU A 494 62.48 -13.36 -79.86
C LEU A 494 61.82 -14.33 -80.84
N ARG A 495 61.71 -13.89 -82.10
CA ARG A 495 61.02 -14.52 -83.22
C ARG A 495 62.03 -14.99 -84.27
N LYS A 496 61.73 -16.17 -84.83
CA LYS A 496 62.41 -17.00 -85.86
C LYS A 496 63.52 -17.93 -85.37
#